data_AF-A0A453SC34-F1
#
_entry.id   AF-A0A453SC34-F1
#
_cell.length_a   1.000
_cell.length_b   1.000
_cell.length_c   1.000
_cell.angle_alpha   90.00
_cell.angle_beta   90.00
_cell.angle_gamma   90.00
#
_symmetry.space_group_name_H-M   'P 1'
#
loop_
_entity.id
_entity.type
_entity.pdbx_description
1 polymer ?
#
loop_
_entity_poly.entity_id
_entity_poly.type
_entity_poly.pdbx_seq_one_letter_code
_entity_poly.pdbx_strand_id
1 'polypeptide(L)'
;QAHLNAAPAPFHSNALSSVPYKIVDDIVAEDYRAHAGSASSPAVYIYLLDLGPQPRSYAYTAASSSADGHSPAFSRCLAPLWTGKERYIWIDLGAGPVDYGPALSGEGVLPRGEFHPLAALHGRPKSDKALLADLASLVLSAYKSLLVPSLRIPVHYESSLLIRFVHIHGEEKDPVGLDWSAIEQSIRDGDLPFDGQSLKFDLHSVKYSECSICSFAIARSTHSFTSRFLFENYTMIVSEYLDSKRMRQVLSDSSDEMHHVAGIHDDDEHDKVVPVYVFDLDFDKLLLLDRYHQAVAFRDMVVAVRTRSSQTVSDYSCNGRHVITMTRNLDRPIIGSVLQTMFGVSPTHQSWSPEHNATVVDYTWSTGHTPFGPFSETKSLSFVQKDAARRNVLLTTLNYTITSTVEVLESLAAHGGENILLRKKRHVEFIQRWNLLTYKLEKVVSAMSRLDYNKAMYLLRSSDHDMYAIYMLVYQASQELEASLVCFKDPPFPWLSVSLSGVFVFGFFLVYSKRDSLFRSKRKQF
;
A
#
# COMPACT_ATOMS: atom_id res chain seq x y z
N GLN A 1 -21.93 43.87 22.53
CA GLN A 1 -21.97 42.65 21.70
C GLN A 1 -22.84 42.96 20.49
N ALA A 2 -22.29 42.86 19.29
CA ALA A 2 -22.86 43.46 18.09
C ALA A 2 -24.05 42.66 17.52
N HIS A 3 -24.99 43.39 16.91
CA HIS A 3 -26.17 42.92 16.16
C HIS A 3 -25.88 41.83 15.12
N LEU A 4 -24.63 41.69 14.67
CA LEU A 4 -24.15 40.60 13.80
C LEU A 4 -24.26 39.20 14.45
N ASN A 5 -24.20 39.10 15.78
CA ASN A 5 -24.35 37.83 16.50
C ASN A 5 -25.82 37.42 16.69
N ALA A 6 -26.77 38.32 16.41
CA ALA A 6 -28.21 38.08 16.53
C ALA A 6 -28.86 37.73 15.17
N ALA A 7 -28.06 37.64 14.09
CA ALA A 7 -28.56 37.20 12.80
C ALA A 7 -29.00 35.73 12.85
N PRO A 8 -30.08 35.32 12.14
CA PRO A 8 -30.52 33.92 12.08
C PRO A 8 -29.48 32.97 11.48
N ALA A 9 -28.46 33.51 10.78
CA ALA A 9 -27.23 32.83 10.40
C ALA A 9 -26.04 33.73 10.74
N PRO A 10 -25.46 33.65 11.96
CA PRO A 10 -24.32 34.48 12.32
C PRO A 10 -23.09 34.05 11.51
N PHE A 11 -22.38 35.01 10.91
CA PHE A 11 -21.11 34.78 10.18
C PHE A 11 -20.03 34.09 11.05
N HIS A 12 -20.21 34.05 12.38
CA HIS A 12 -19.27 33.51 13.36
C HIS A 12 -19.82 32.39 14.27
N SER A 13 -21.06 31.90 14.08
CA SER A 13 -21.70 31.01 15.08
C SER A 13 -21.04 29.64 15.25
N ASN A 14 -20.16 29.24 14.33
CA ASN A 14 -19.61 27.88 14.27
C ASN A 14 -18.08 27.85 14.38
N ALA A 15 -17.49 28.84 15.07
CA ALA A 15 -16.06 28.81 15.37
C ALA A 15 -15.79 27.75 16.46
N LEU A 16 -15.30 26.58 16.05
CA LEU A 16 -14.84 25.54 16.97
C LEU A 16 -13.72 26.10 17.85
N SER A 17 -13.84 25.89 19.16
CA SER A 17 -12.75 26.18 20.09
C SER A 17 -11.63 25.16 19.86
N SER A 18 -10.42 25.67 19.58
CA SER A 18 -9.24 24.83 19.35
C SER A 18 -8.68 24.32 20.67
N VAL A 19 -8.61 23.00 20.83
CA VAL A 19 -8.05 22.33 22.01
C VAL A 19 -6.78 21.58 21.61
N PRO A 20 -5.63 21.77 22.27
CA PRO A 20 -4.45 20.95 22.01
C PRO A 20 -4.74 19.46 22.22
N TYR A 21 -4.48 18.63 21.20
CA TYR A 21 -4.77 17.19 21.24
C TYR A 21 -4.08 16.48 22.42
N LYS A 22 -2.89 16.99 22.78
CA LYS A 22 -2.03 16.43 23.83
C LYS A 22 -2.72 16.30 25.19
N ILE A 23 -3.68 17.19 25.48
CA ILE A 23 -4.46 17.16 26.74
C ILE A 23 -5.20 15.82 26.89
N VAL A 24 -5.77 15.30 25.80
CA VAL A 24 -6.48 14.03 25.78
C VAL A 24 -5.53 12.87 25.50
N ASP A 25 -4.61 13.06 24.56
CA ASP A 25 -3.67 12.03 24.14
C ASP A 25 -2.77 11.54 25.28
N ASP A 26 -2.28 12.44 26.15
CA ASP A 26 -1.46 12.07 27.31
C ASP A 26 -2.25 11.19 28.31
N ILE A 27 -3.53 11.51 28.56
CA ILE A 27 -4.42 10.74 29.45
C ILE A 27 -4.71 9.36 28.86
N VAL A 28 -5.07 9.31 27.57
CA VAL A 28 -5.37 8.05 26.89
C VAL A 28 -4.12 7.18 26.79
N ALA A 29 -2.94 7.77 26.55
CA ALA A 29 -1.68 7.04 26.51
C ALA A 29 -1.33 6.42 27.87
N GLU A 30 -1.56 7.14 28.98
CA GLU A 30 -1.36 6.60 30.33
C GLU A 30 -2.29 5.42 30.61
N ASP A 31 -3.58 5.57 30.29
CA ASP A 31 -4.57 4.49 30.44
C ASP A 31 -4.22 3.27 29.56
N TYR A 32 -3.84 3.50 28.30
CA TYR A 32 -3.38 2.45 27.40
C TYR A 32 -2.20 1.69 28.00
N ARG A 33 -1.19 2.37 28.53
CA ARG A 33 -0.01 1.70 29.13
C ARG A 33 -0.37 0.88 30.36
N ALA A 34 -1.27 1.38 31.20
CA ALA A 34 -1.76 0.65 32.38
C ALA A 34 -2.48 -0.66 31.98
N HIS A 35 -3.31 -0.62 30.93
CA HIS A 35 -4.03 -1.79 30.43
C HIS A 35 -3.14 -2.71 29.60
N ALA A 36 -2.35 -2.17 28.67
CA ALA A 36 -1.48 -2.94 27.79
C ALA A 36 -0.39 -3.69 28.57
N GLY A 37 0.14 -3.10 29.66
CA GLY A 37 1.12 -3.76 30.52
C GLY A 37 0.57 -4.95 31.31
N SER A 38 -0.76 -5.02 31.50
CA SER A 38 -1.43 -6.12 32.21
C SER A 38 -2.12 -7.12 31.27
N ALA A 39 -2.21 -6.81 29.98
CA ALA A 39 -2.84 -7.66 28.98
C ALA A 39 -1.99 -8.90 28.65
N SER A 40 -2.65 -10.04 28.46
CA SER A 40 -1.98 -11.30 28.07
C SER A 40 -1.57 -11.35 26.59
N SER A 41 -2.00 -10.38 25.77
CA SER A 41 -1.68 -10.31 24.35
C SER A 41 -1.75 -8.86 23.84
N PRO A 42 -0.95 -8.48 22.83
CA PRO A 42 -1.02 -7.16 22.21
C PRO A 42 -2.39 -6.94 21.55
N ALA A 43 -2.95 -5.75 21.72
CA ALA A 43 -4.21 -5.34 21.12
C ALA A 43 -4.14 -3.89 20.65
N VAL A 44 -5.08 -3.51 19.79
CA VAL A 44 -5.32 -2.11 19.41
C VAL A 44 -6.56 -1.62 20.14
N TYR A 45 -6.46 -0.46 20.78
CA TYR A 45 -7.54 0.12 21.57
C TYR A 45 -8.19 1.29 20.82
N ILE A 46 -9.51 1.27 20.71
CA ILE A 46 -10.29 2.38 20.18
C ILE A 46 -11.05 3.00 21.35
N TYR A 47 -10.61 4.18 21.77
CA TYR A 47 -11.26 4.95 22.82
C TYR A 47 -12.36 5.81 22.20
N LEU A 48 -13.60 5.58 22.67
CA LEU A 48 -14.76 6.39 22.32
C LEU A 48 -15.02 7.32 23.49
N LEU A 49 -14.84 8.62 23.28
CA LEU A 49 -15.02 9.64 24.31
C LEU A 49 -16.37 10.33 24.12
N ASP A 50 -17.09 10.48 25.23
CA ASP A 50 -18.29 11.32 25.32
C ASP A 50 -18.14 12.19 26.56
N LEU A 51 -17.80 13.46 26.36
CA LEU A 51 -17.64 14.44 27.43
C LEU A 51 -18.99 15.09 27.83
N GLY A 52 -20.11 14.63 27.25
CA GLY A 52 -21.43 15.20 27.44
C GLY A 52 -21.58 16.61 26.86
N PRO A 53 -22.67 17.32 27.17
CA PRO A 53 -22.94 18.66 26.66
C PRO A 53 -21.86 19.66 27.09
N GLN A 54 -21.16 20.24 26.12
CA GLN A 54 -20.15 21.26 26.34
C GLN A 54 -20.71 22.67 26.04
N PRO A 55 -20.26 23.72 26.77
CA PRO A 55 -20.79 25.07 26.61
C PRO A 55 -20.40 25.73 25.28
N ARG A 56 -19.37 25.20 24.60
CA ARG A 56 -18.92 25.61 23.28
C ARG A 56 -18.55 24.38 22.46
N SER A 57 -18.82 24.42 21.16
CA SER A 57 -18.28 23.43 20.24
C SER A 57 -16.76 23.55 20.17
N TYR A 58 -16.08 22.42 20.09
CA TYR A 58 -14.62 22.32 20.17
C TYR A 58 -14.13 21.21 19.25
N ALA A 59 -12.84 21.27 18.91
CA ALA A 59 -12.14 20.19 18.23
C ALA A 59 -10.63 20.32 18.48
N TYR A 60 -9.89 19.28 18.15
CA TYR A 60 -8.51 19.11 18.56
C TYR A 60 -7.51 19.55 17.50
N THR A 61 -6.38 20.10 17.91
CA THR A 61 -5.31 20.56 17.01
C THR A 61 -3.96 19.98 17.43
N ALA A 62 -3.06 19.82 16.46
CA ALA A 62 -1.65 19.52 16.69
C ALA A 62 -0.89 20.65 17.41
N ALA A 63 -1.46 21.86 17.46
CA ALA A 63 -0.82 23.01 18.07
C ALA A 63 -0.51 22.80 19.55
N SER A 64 0.66 23.29 19.97
CA SER A 64 1.13 23.31 21.37
C SER A 64 0.22 24.12 22.28
N SER A 65 -0.43 25.16 21.77
CA SER A 65 -1.38 25.99 22.50
C SER A 65 -2.58 26.39 21.65
N SER A 66 -3.69 26.73 22.30
CA SER A 66 -4.90 27.24 21.63
C SER A 66 -4.68 28.60 20.95
N ALA A 67 -3.72 29.40 21.45
CA ALA A 67 -3.30 30.67 20.86
C ALA A 67 -2.56 30.46 19.53
N ASP A 68 -1.79 29.37 19.41
CA ASP A 68 -1.13 29.02 18.15
C ASP A 68 -2.11 28.41 17.13
N GLY A 69 -3.33 28.06 17.52
CA GLY A 69 -4.34 27.46 16.64
C GLY A 69 -5.03 28.44 15.68
N HIS A 70 -4.90 29.76 15.91
CA HIS A 70 -5.62 30.80 15.17
C HIS A 70 -4.66 31.83 14.59
N SER A 71 -4.06 31.54 13.44
CA SER A 71 -3.32 32.53 12.66
C SER A 71 -4.00 32.77 11.31
N PRO A 72 -4.14 34.02 10.83
CA PRO A 72 -4.54 34.29 9.46
C PRO A 72 -3.46 33.91 8.44
N ALA A 73 -2.21 33.69 8.86
CA ALA A 73 -1.08 33.37 7.99
C ALA A 73 -0.85 31.85 7.79
N PHE A 74 -1.52 30.99 8.56
CA PHE A 74 -1.44 29.54 8.41
C PHE A 74 -2.72 28.85 8.91
N SER A 75 -3.21 27.86 8.16
CA SER A 75 -4.47 27.16 8.46
C SER A 75 -4.18 25.83 9.14
N ARG A 76 -4.39 25.77 10.47
CA ARG A 76 -4.35 24.51 11.21
C ARG A 76 -5.70 23.83 11.18
N CYS A 77 -5.72 22.58 10.75
CA CYS A 77 -6.95 21.79 10.72
C CYS A 77 -7.26 21.24 12.11
N LEU A 78 -8.55 21.28 12.47
CA LEU A 78 -9.05 20.80 13.76
C LEU A 78 -9.68 19.45 13.53
N ALA A 79 -9.53 18.49 14.45
CA ALA A 79 -9.99 17.12 14.32
C ALA A 79 -10.76 16.60 15.52
N PRO A 80 -11.75 15.71 15.33
CA PRO A 80 -12.48 15.06 16.42
C PRO A 80 -11.80 13.78 16.91
N LEU A 81 -10.74 13.33 16.23
CA LEU A 81 -10.01 12.10 16.55
C LEU A 81 -8.51 12.33 16.47
N TRP A 82 -7.76 11.42 17.07
CA TRP A 82 -6.31 11.39 16.96
C TRP A 82 -5.76 9.96 16.95
N THR A 83 -4.82 9.69 16.04
CA THR A 83 -4.08 8.43 16.01
C THR A 83 -2.85 8.52 16.92
N GLY A 84 -2.77 7.64 17.92
CA GLY A 84 -1.66 7.60 18.89
C GLY A 84 -0.35 7.08 18.30
N LYS A 85 0.76 7.32 19.01
CA LYS A 85 2.08 6.74 18.67
C LYS A 85 2.17 5.24 18.98
N GLU A 86 1.44 4.81 19.99
CA GLU A 86 1.27 3.42 20.40
C GLU A 86 -0.07 2.89 19.86
N ARG A 87 -0.40 1.61 20.09
CA ARG A 87 -1.56 0.92 19.49
C ARG A 87 -2.91 1.34 20.11
N TYR A 88 -3.17 2.64 20.12
CA TYR A 88 -4.46 3.21 20.48
C TYR A 88 -4.83 4.35 19.53
N ILE A 89 -6.13 4.57 19.40
CA ILE A 89 -6.71 5.78 18.85
C ILE A 89 -7.77 6.27 19.83
N TRP A 90 -8.01 7.57 19.83
CA TRP A 90 -9.18 8.11 20.52
C TRP A 90 -10.01 8.94 19.55
N ILE A 91 -11.32 8.86 19.81
CA ILE A 91 -12.35 9.46 19.00
C ILE A 91 -13.31 10.13 19.96
N ASP A 92 -13.43 11.45 19.86
CA ASP A 92 -14.38 12.23 20.63
C ASP A 92 -15.67 12.43 19.85
N LEU A 93 -16.74 11.78 20.32
CA LEU A 93 -18.06 11.80 19.70
C LEU A 93 -18.79 13.14 19.91
N GLY A 94 -18.31 13.98 20.83
CA GLY A 94 -18.83 15.32 21.11
C GLY A 94 -18.03 16.44 20.43
N ALA A 95 -16.87 16.15 19.86
CA ALA A 95 -16.05 17.13 19.14
C ALA A 95 -16.57 17.39 17.71
N GLY A 96 -16.42 18.63 17.24
CA GLY A 96 -16.89 19.07 15.93
C GLY A 96 -18.27 19.76 15.94
N PRO A 97 -18.99 19.78 14.80
CA PRO A 97 -18.65 19.13 13.53
C PRO A 97 -17.49 19.82 12.81
N VAL A 98 -16.51 19.04 12.36
CA VAL A 98 -15.41 19.51 11.49
C VAL A 98 -15.80 19.39 10.01
N ASP A 99 -15.07 20.08 9.15
CA ASP A 99 -15.14 19.91 7.71
C ASP A 99 -13.75 19.78 7.11
N TYR A 100 -13.61 18.85 6.16
CA TYR A 100 -12.38 18.59 5.43
C TYR A 100 -12.64 18.30 3.98
N GLY A 101 -11.64 18.54 3.15
CA GLY A 101 -11.54 17.93 1.84
C GLY A 101 -11.16 18.95 0.77
N PRO A 102 -11.24 18.53 -0.50
CA PRO A 102 -11.07 19.43 -1.64
C PRO A 102 -12.07 20.59 -1.58
N ALA A 103 -11.58 21.82 -1.76
CA ALA A 103 -12.36 23.04 -1.68
C ALA A 103 -13.22 23.28 -2.94
N LEU A 104 -12.78 22.79 -4.10
CA LEU A 104 -13.44 23.00 -5.39
C LEU A 104 -14.02 21.71 -5.98
N SER A 105 -13.19 20.68 -6.10
CA SER A 105 -13.56 19.41 -6.72
C SER A 105 -12.62 18.31 -6.25
N GLY A 106 -13.17 17.12 -6.00
CA GLY A 106 -12.44 15.93 -5.62
C GLY A 106 -13.27 15.02 -4.73
N GLU A 107 -12.69 13.90 -4.35
CA GLU A 107 -13.34 12.87 -3.52
C GLU A 107 -12.94 13.02 -2.05
N GLY A 108 -13.65 12.29 -1.18
CA GLY A 108 -13.33 12.20 0.25
C GLY A 108 -13.68 13.45 1.07
N VAL A 109 -14.45 14.39 0.52
CA VAL A 109 -14.96 15.54 1.29
C VAL A 109 -15.73 15.03 2.51
N LEU A 110 -15.37 15.55 3.68
CA LEU A 110 -16.08 15.36 4.93
C LEU A 110 -16.91 16.63 5.19
N PRO A 111 -18.19 16.66 4.77
CA PRO A 111 -19.04 17.83 4.95
C PRO A 111 -19.44 18.01 6.41
N ARG A 112 -19.72 19.25 6.82
CA ARG A 112 -20.26 19.53 8.16
C ARG A 112 -21.58 18.82 8.36
N GLY A 113 -21.70 18.04 9.43
CA GLY A 113 -23.00 17.63 9.97
C GLY A 113 -23.79 16.58 9.20
N GLU A 114 -23.30 16.09 8.04
CA GLU A 114 -24.18 15.31 7.16
C GLU A 114 -23.76 13.86 6.90
N PHE A 115 -22.49 13.45 7.08
CA PHE A 115 -22.06 12.13 6.55
C PHE A 115 -21.00 11.34 7.32
N HIS A 116 -20.69 11.67 8.58
CA HIS A 116 -19.78 10.83 9.36
C HIS A 116 -20.23 10.69 10.84
N PRO A 117 -20.08 9.50 11.46
CA PRO A 117 -20.33 9.23 12.89
C PRO A 117 -19.64 10.16 13.90
N LEU A 118 -18.77 11.05 13.41
CA LEU A 118 -17.97 12.00 14.19
C LEU A 118 -18.54 13.40 14.18
N ALA A 119 -19.61 13.65 13.42
CA ALA A 119 -20.29 14.92 13.46
C ALA A 119 -21.22 14.95 14.68
N ALA A 120 -20.62 15.07 15.87
CA ALA A 120 -21.22 15.56 17.11
C ALA A 120 -22.66 15.07 17.36
N LEU A 121 -22.82 13.96 18.11
CA LEU A 121 -24.07 13.54 18.77
C LEU A 121 -25.34 14.19 18.19
N HIS A 122 -25.71 13.70 17.00
CA HIS A 122 -27.01 13.75 16.35
C HIS A 122 -28.10 14.55 17.09
N GLY A 123 -28.54 15.66 16.49
CA GLY A 123 -29.71 16.43 16.96
C GLY A 123 -30.97 15.55 17.16
N ARG A 124 -31.83 15.95 18.10
CA ARG A 124 -33.05 15.21 18.46
C ARG A 124 -34.14 15.25 17.36
N PRO A 125 -35.02 14.23 17.26
CA PRO A 125 -34.91 12.86 17.75
C PRO A 125 -34.70 11.88 16.58
N LYS A 126 -33.70 11.00 16.65
CA LYS A 126 -33.57 9.84 15.75
C LYS A 126 -33.18 8.59 16.52
N SER A 127 -33.60 7.44 15.99
CA SER A 127 -33.59 6.12 16.62
C SER A 127 -32.21 5.60 17.02
N ASP A 128 -32.11 4.91 18.15
CA ASP A 128 -30.91 4.19 18.63
C ASP A 128 -30.23 3.32 17.56
N LYS A 129 -31.02 2.77 16.63
CA LYS A 129 -30.52 1.95 15.52
C LYS A 129 -29.60 2.72 14.55
N ALA A 130 -29.87 4.00 14.32
CA ALA A 130 -29.05 4.82 13.44
C ALA A 130 -27.69 5.11 14.09
N LEU A 131 -27.69 5.46 15.39
CA LEU A 131 -26.46 5.67 16.16
C LEU A 131 -25.58 4.41 16.17
N LEU A 132 -26.17 3.23 16.39
CA LEU A 132 -25.42 1.97 16.36
C LEU A 132 -24.84 1.67 14.97
N ALA A 133 -25.59 1.95 13.90
CA ALA A 133 -25.11 1.75 12.53
C ALA A 133 -23.93 2.69 12.21
N ASP A 134 -24.04 3.96 12.61
CA ASP A 134 -22.99 4.96 12.41
C ASP A 134 -21.73 4.59 13.21
N LEU A 135 -21.88 4.20 14.48
CA LEU A 135 -20.75 3.76 15.30
C LEU A 135 -20.09 2.49 14.75
N ALA A 136 -20.88 1.52 14.28
CA ALA A 136 -20.34 0.32 13.64
C ALA A 136 -19.57 0.67 12.36
N SER A 137 -20.08 1.61 11.57
CA SER A 137 -19.40 2.10 10.36
C SER A 137 -18.08 2.81 10.68
N LEU A 138 -18.05 3.63 11.75
CA LEU A 138 -16.83 4.28 12.24
C LEU A 138 -15.76 3.26 12.60
N VAL A 139 -16.11 2.26 13.42
CA VAL A 139 -15.17 1.24 13.88
C VAL A 139 -14.69 0.39 12.71
N LEU A 140 -15.57 0.07 11.76
CA LEU A 140 -15.19 -0.64 10.54
C LEU A 140 -14.24 0.18 9.67
N SER A 141 -14.49 1.48 9.51
CA SER A 141 -13.61 2.40 8.78
C SER A 141 -12.24 2.49 9.47
N ALA A 142 -12.21 2.64 10.80
CA ALA A 142 -10.98 2.63 11.59
C ALA A 142 -10.18 1.34 11.39
N TYR A 143 -10.86 0.19 11.44
CA TYR A 143 -10.25 -1.11 11.19
C TYR A 143 -9.60 -1.18 9.79
N LYS A 144 -10.35 -0.82 8.75
CA LYS A 144 -9.87 -0.87 7.36
C LYS A 144 -8.70 0.08 7.09
N SER A 145 -8.78 1.31 7.59
CA SER A 145 -7.81 2.36 7.29
C SER A 145 -6.57 2.31 8.19
N LEU A 146 -6.70 1.88 9.44
CA LEU A 146 -5.64 1.99 10.45
C LEU A 146 -5.02 0.64 10.85
N LEU A 147 -5.80 -0.44 10.91
CA LEU A 147 -5.30 -1.75 11.37
C LEU A 147 -4.86 -2.63 10.20
N VAL A 148 -5.62 -2.62 9.11
CA VAL A 148 -5.33 -3.41 7.90
C VAL A 148 -5.24 -2.54 6.65
N PRO A 149 -4.40 -1.49 6.65
CA PRO A 149 -4.25 -0.62 5.49
C PRO A 149 -3.82 -1.41 4.25
N SER A 150 -4.14 -0.84 3.08
CA SER A 150 -3.82 -1.46 1.79
C SER A 150 -2.31 -1.42 1.52
N LEU A 151 -1.79 -2.48 0.89
CA LEU A 151 -0.40 -2.53 0.43
C LEU A 151 -0.25 -1.67 -0.83
N ARG A 152 0.61 -0.64 -0.81
CA ARG A 152 0.81 0.24 -1.98
C ARG A 152 1.63 -0.43 -3.08
N ILE A 153 2.73 -1.08 -2.68
CA ILE A 153 3.68 -1.77 -3.56
C ILE A 153 4.17 -3.03 -2.85
N PRO A 154 4.56 -4.09 -3.58
CA PRO A 154 5.27 -5.23 -3.00
C PRO A 154 6.55 -4.77 -2.30
N VAL A 155 6.83 -5.33 -1.12
CA VAL A 155 8.05 -5.05 -0.35
C VAL A 155 8.65 -6.37 0.10
N HIS A 156 9.85 -6.66 -0.38
CA HIS A 156 10.59 -7.88 -0.03
C HIS A 156 11.42 -7.66 1.24
N TYR A 157 11.75 -8.76 1.92
CA TYR A 157 12.66 -8.74 3.05
C TYR A 157 14.10 -8.62 2.53
N GLU A 158 14.80 -7.59 2.96
CA GLU A 158 16.18 -7.29 2.56
C GLU A 158 17.02 -7.01 3.80
N SER A 159 18.23 -7.54 3.89
CA SER A 159 19.05 -7.45 5.10
C SER A 159 19.65 -6.04 5.30
N SER A 160 19.93 -5.35 4.20
CA SER A 160 20.58 -4.06 4.17
C SER A 160 19.74 -3.04 3.39
N LEU A 161 19.21 -2.04 4.09
CA LEU A 161 18.36 -0.97 3.55
C LEU A 161 19.11 0.36 3.58
N LEU A 162 19.15 1.06 2.44
CA LEU A 162 19.75 2.38 2.31
C LEU A 162 18.75 3.40 1.77
N ILE A 163 18.56 4.50 2.50
CA ILE A 163 17.88 5.69 2.00
C ILE A 163 18.95 6.72 1.62
N ARG A 164 19.08 7.01 0.34
CA ARG A 164 20.11 7.91 -0.18
C ARG A 164 19.49 9.25 -0.58
N PHE A 165 19.77 10.30 0.17
CA PHE A 165 19.35 11.65 -0.14
C PHE A 165 20.31 12.29 -1.15
N VAL A 166 19.78 12.84 -2.23
CA VAL A 166 20.52 13.64 -3.21
C VAL A 166 19.94 15.05 -3.19
N HIS A 167 20.59 15.95 -2.46
CA HIS A 167 20.20 17.35 -2.33
C HIS A 167 20.74 18.16 -3.50
N ILE A 168 19.85 18.49 -4.43
CA ILE A 168 20.15 19.31 -5.60
C ILE A 168 19.79 20.74 -5.24
N HIS A 169 20.79 21.57 -4.95
CA HIS A 169 20.60 22.92 -4.41
C HIS A 169 21.10 24.01 -5.37
N GLY A 170 20.56 25.22 -5.20
CA GLY A 170 21.07 26.42 -5.85
C GLY A 170 22.42 26.89 -5.29
N GLU A 171 22.68 28.20 -5.31
CA GLU A 171 23.97 28.73 -4.83
C GLU A 171 24.04 28.70 -3.30
N GLU A 172 22.93 29.01 -2.64
CA GLU A 172 22.82 29.02 -1.18
C GLU A 172 22.03 27.80 -0.68
N LYS A 173 22.48 27.22 0.44
CA LYS A 173 21.76 26.15 1.13
C LYS A 173 20.88 26.77 2.20
N ASP A 174 19.56 26.76 2.00
CA ASP A 174 18.60 27.14 3.03
C ASP A 174 18.21 25.91 3.87
N PRO A 175 18.62 25.79 5.14
CA PRO A 175 18.26 24.63 5.96
C PRO A 175 16.78 24.67 6.41
N VAL A 176 16.08 25.79 6.27
CA VAL A 176 14.72 25.95 6.81
C VAL A 176 13.76 25.03 6.09
N GLY A 177 13.11 24.14 6.85
CA GLY A 177 12.12 23.19 6.32
C GLY A 177 12.70 21.99 5.57
N LEU A 178 14.03 21.79 5.60
CA LEU A 178 14.71 20.61 5.09
C LEU A 178 15.81 20.19 6.07
N ASP A 179 15.39 19.59 7.17
CA ASP A 179 16.27 19.08 8.22
C ASP A 179 16.45 17.56 8.05
N TRP A 180 17.56 17.17 7.44
CA TRP A 180 17.93 15.78 7.21
C TRP A 180 17.97 14.98 8.52
N SER A 181 18.50 15.56 9.59
CA SER A 181 18.61 14.89 10.88
C SER A 181 17.23 14.61 11.49
N ALA A 182 16.30 15.56 11.37
CA ALA A 182 14.92 15.39 11.81
C ALA A 182 14.16 14.36 10.97
N ILE A 183 14.39 14.32 9.65
CA ILE A 183 13.81 13.31 8.75
C ILE A 183 14.30 11.91 9.14
N GLU A 184 15.62 11.74 9.29
CA GLU A 184 16.23 10.48 9.71
C GLU A 184 15.72 10.03 11.07
N GLN A 185 15.74 10.93 12.05
CA GLN A 185 15.27 10.63 13.40
C GLN A 185 13.79 10.21 13.38
N SER A 186 12.94 10.89 12.64
CA SER A 186 11.52 10.53 12.55
C SER A 186 11.28 9.15 11.93
N ILE A 187 12.13 8.73 10.98
CA ILE A 187 12.05 7.39 10.38
C ILE A 187 12.62 6.34 11.35
N ARG A 188 13.72 6.63 12.04
CA ARG A 188 14.35 5.75 13.03
C ARG A 188 13.45 5.52 14.25
N ASP A 189 12.83 6.57 14.79
CA ASP A 189 11.84 6.51 15.87
C ASP A 189 10.59 5.70 15.49
N GLY A 190 10.41 5.48 14.19
CA GLY A 190 9.39 4.59 13.63
C GLY A 190 9.62 3.12 13.96
N ASP A 191 10.87 2.69 14.18
CA ASP A 191 11.22 1.28 14.37
C ASP A 191 10.56 0.38 13.29
N LEU A 192 10.78 0.75 12.02
CA LEU A 192 10.11 0.15 10.87
C LEU A 192 10.72 -1.20 10.42
N PRO A 193 12.06 -1.38 10.41
CA PRO A 193 12.67 -2.64 10.02
C PRO A 193 12.37 -3.79 11.00
N PHE A 194 12.55 -5.03 10.53
CA PHE A 194 12.58 -6.22 11.38
C PHE A 194 13.92 -6.39 12.07
N ASP A 195 13.94 -7.20 13.14
CA ASP A 195 15.16 -7.67 13.76
C ASP A 195 16.06 -8.35 12.71
N GLY A 196 17.31 -7.92 12.63
CA GLY A 196 18.29 -8.38 11.64
C GLY A 196 18.33 -7.60 10.32
N GLN A 197 17.42 -6.64 10.10
CA GLN A 197 17.56 -5.66 9.01
C GLN A 197 18.31 -4.43 9.51
N SER A 198 19.21 -3.88 8.70
CA SER A 198 19.90 -2.62 8.98
C SER A 198 19.36 -1.49 8.10
N LEU A 199 19.08 -0.33 8.70
CA LEU A 199 18.66 0.87 7.98
C LEU A 199 19.70 1.96 8.12
N LYS A 200 20.29 2.35 6.99
CA LYS A 200 21.27 3.42 6.87
C LYS A 200 20.72 4.57 6.03
N PHE A 201 21.33 5.73 6.25
CA PHE A 201 21.04 6.95 5.51
C PHE A 201 22.35 7.51 5.01
N ASP A 202 22.28 8.13 3.84
CA ASP A 202 23.41 8.71 3.13
C ASP A 202 22.94 10.02 2.49
N LEU A 203 23.79 11.05 2.50
CA LEU A 203 23.46 12.39 2.03
C LEU A 203 24.54 12.89 1.07
N HIS A 204 24.13 13.06 -0.17
CA HIS A 204 24.91 13.67 -1.23
C HIS A 204 24.39 15.06 -1.55
N SER A 205 25.30 15.95 -1.92
CA SER A 205 25.01 17.33 -2.26
C SER A 205 25.46 17.60 -3.69
N VAL A 206 24.56 18.12 -4.51
CA VAL A 206 24.81 18.46 -5.91
C VAL A 206 24.41 19.91 -6.14
N LYS A 207 25.31 20.70 -6.71
CA LYS A 207 24.96 22.05 -7.17
C LYS A 207 24.17 21.96 -8.47
N TYR A 208 23.03 22.63 -8.51
CA TYR A 208 22.17 22.65 -9.70
C TYR A 208 22.89 23.21 -10.93
N SER A 209 23.75 24.23 -10.74
CA SER A 209 24.55 24.85 -11.81
C SER A 209 25.58 23.90 -12.43
N GLU A 210 25.99 22.85 -11.72
CA GLU A 210 26.97 21.85 -12.17
C GLU A 210 26.29 20.55 -12.67
N CYS A 211 24.97 20.43 -12.56
CA CYS A 211 24.22 19.24 -12.91
C CYS A 211 23.38 19.44 -14.19
N SER A 212 23.97 19.12 -15.35
CA SER A 212 23.29 19.21 -16.65
C SER A 212 22.01 18.38 -16.70
N ILE A 213 22.02 17.19 -16.11
CA ILE A 213 20.86 16.28 -16.04
C ILE A 213 19.75 16.88 -15.19
N CYS A 214 20.08 17.50 -14.05
CA CYS A 214 19.11 18.17 -13.20
C CYS A 214 18.41 19.30 -13.97
N SER A 215 19.20 20.09 -14.72
CA SER A 215 18.65 21.17 -15.55
C SER A 215 17.75 20.64 -16.68
N PHE A 216 18.16 19.54 -17.31
CA PHE A 216 17.39 18.87 -18.34
C PHE A 216 16.10 18.27 -17.79
N ALA A 217 16.14 17.65 -16.60
CA ALA A 217 14.98 17.07 -15.92
C ALA A 217 13.91 18.14 -15.64
N ILE A 218 14.32 19.30 -15.10
CA ILE A 218 13.41 20.42 -14.86
C ILE A 218 12.83 20.95 -16.18
N ALA A 219 13.69 21.27 -17.16
CA ALA A 219 13.24 21.83 -18.43
C ALA A 219 12.29 20.88 -19.19
N ARG A 220 12.59 19.58 -19.20
CA ARG A 220 11.81 18.56 -19.90
C ARG A 220 10.50 18.22 -19.21
N SER A 221 10.42 18.41 -17.90
CA SER A 221 9.24 18.05 -17.10
C SER A 221 8.36 19.25 -16.74
N THR A 222 8.78 20.47 -17.09
CA THR A 222 7.97 21.67 -16.86
C THR A 222 6.82 21.73 -17.85
N HIS A 223 5.60 21.80 -17.31
CA HIS A 223 4.36 22.01 -18.03
C HIS A 223 3.61 23.20 -17.47
N SER A 224 2.76 23.82 -18.29
CA SER A 224 1.88 24.91 -17.87
C SER A 224 0.43 24.43 -17.78
N PHE A 225 -0.32 24.97 -16.81
CA PHE A 225 -1.76 24.84 -16.73
C PHE A 225 -2.40 26.21 -16.54
N THR A 226 -3.68 26.32 -16.89
CA THR A 226 -4.44 27.56 -16.74
C THR A 226 -5.55 27.35 -15.73
N SER A 227 -5.56 28.17 -14.68
CA SER A 227 -6.63 28.22 -13.69
C SER A 227 -7.50 29.45 -13.93
N ARG A 228 -8.80 29.30 -13.67
CA ARG A 228 -9.80 30.35 -13.85
C ARG A 228 -10.19 30.88 -12.47
N PHE A 229 -9.80 32.11 -12.17
CA PHE A 229 -10.18 32.79 -10.94
C PHE A 229 -11.33 33.77 -11.21
N LEU A 230 -12.35 33.72 -10.35
CA LEU A 230 -13.42 34.71 -10.34
C LEU A 230 -13.12 35.70 -9.22
N PHE A 231 -12.53 36.85 -9.59
CA PHE A 231 -12.50 38.02 -8.73
C PHE A 231 -13.80 38.81 -9.01
N GLU A 232 -13.70 39.94 -9.70
CA GLU A 232 -14.86 40.67 -10.24
C GLU A 232 -15.19 40.24 -11.69
N ASN A 233 -14.16 39.83 -12.45
CA ASN A 233 -14.25 39.25 -13.79
C ASN A 233 -13.41 37.96 -13.85
N TYR A 234 -13.75 37.06 -14.78
CA TYR A 234 -12.98 35.84 -14.98
C TYR A 234 -11.56 36.16 -15.47
N THR A 235 -10.58 35.91 -14.62
CA THR A 235 -9.16 36.06 -14.94
C THR A 235 -8.54 34.68 -15.12
N MET A 236 -7.82 34.48 -16.21
CA MET A 236 -7.05 33.26 -16.44
C MET A 236 -5.61 33.48 -15.97
N ILE A 237 -5.16 32.64 -15.03
CA ILE A 237 -3.78 32.65 -14.55
C ILE A 237 -3.09 31.41 -15.10
N VAL A 238 -1.96 31.61 -15.76
CA VAL A 238 -1.10 30.51 -16.25
C VAL A 238 -0.04 30.24 -15.20
N SER A 239 -0.03 29.00 -14.71
CA SER A 239 0.93 28.52 -13.70
C SER A 239 1.72 27.35 -14.25
N GLU A 240 2.95 27.19 -13.79
CA GLU A 240 3.86 26.10 -14.18
C GLU A 240 3.87 25.01 -13.10
N TYR A 241 4.09 23.76 -13.51
CA TYR A 241 4.25 22.62 -12.62
C TYR A 241 5.23 21.61 -13.24
N LEU A 242 5.75 20.70 -12.41
CA LEU A 242 6.62 19.61 -12.86
C LEU A 242 5.81 18.32 -12.98
N ASP A 243 5.84 17.68 -14.14
CA ASP A 243 5.30 16.33 -14.33
C ASP A 243 6.21 15.32 -13.63
N SER A 244 5.70 14.69 -12.57
CA SER A 244 6.50 13.81 -11.73
C SER A 244 6.93 12.54 -12.47
N LYS A 245 6.10 12.02 -13.38
CA LYS A 245 6.41 10.81 -14.16
C LYS A 245 7.52 11.09 -15.15
N ARG A 246 7.51 12.28 -15.76
CA ARG A 246 8.59 12.70 -16.66
C ARG A 246 9.90 12.92 -15.91
N MET A 247 9.83 13.53 -14.71
CA MET A 247 10.99 13.65 -13.82
C MET A 247 11.60 12.28 -13.49
N ARG A 248 10.76 11.34 -13.03
CA ARG A 248 11.18 9.96 -12.73
C ARG A 248 11.84 9.30 -13.94
N GLN A 249 11.24 9.42 -15.12
CA GLN A 249 11.78 8.84 -16.34
C GLN A 249 13.19 9.38 -16.62
N VAL A 250 13.37 10.71 -16.61
CA VAL A 250 14.69 11.32 -16.89
C VAL A 250 15.75 10.88 -15.87
N LEU A 251 15.39 10.86 -14.58
CA LEU A 251 16.31 10.45 -13.51
C LEU A 251 16.67 8.96 -13.59
N SER A 252 15.71 8.11 -13.95
CA SER A 252 15.94 6.68 -14.15
C SER A 252 16.78 6.41 -15.40
N ASP A 253 16.58 7.16 -16.48
CA ASP A 253 17.30 6.98 -17.74
C ASP A 253 18.76 7.49 -17.63
N SER A 254 19.08 8.30 -16.61
CA SER A 254 20.39 8.94 -16.41
C SER A 254 20.98 8.62 -15.03
N SER A 255 20.69 7.44 -14.47
CA SER A 255 21.07 7.06 -13.11
C SER A 255 22.58 7.12 -12.89
N ASP A 256 23.35 6.62 -13.85
CA ASP A 256 24.79 6.43 -13.73
C ASP A 256 25.51 7.79 -13.74
N GLU A 257 25.09 8.69 -14.62
CA GLU A 257 25.60 10.06 -14.63
C GLU A 257 25.16 10.84 -13.40
N MET A 258 23.95 10.61 -12.88
CA MET A 258 23.52 11.18 -11.61
C MET A 258 24.39 10.68 -10.45
N HIS A 259 24.77 9.40 -10.43
CA HIS A 259 25.69 8.85 -9.44
C HIS A 259 27.06 9.53 -9.52
N HIS A 260 27.61 9.66 -10.73
CA HIS A 260 28.87 10.34 -10.96
C HIS A 260 28.85 11.80 -10.49
N VAL A 261 27.83 12.57 -10.85
CA VAL A 261 27.68 13.98 -10.45
C VAL A 261 27.50 14.13 -8.93
N ALA A 262 26.82 13.18 -8.28
CA ALA A 262 26.65 13.15 -6.83
C ALA A 262 27.88 12.64 -6.07
N GLY A 263 28.94 12.18 -6.76
CA GLY A 263 30.11 11.56 -6.13
C GLY A 263 29.76 10.23 -5.44
N ILE A 264 28.73 9.55 -5.90
CA ILE A 264 28.32 8.24 -5.42
C ILE A 264 29.27 7.21 -6.06
N HIS A 265 29.91 6.42 -5.21
CA HIS A 265 30.74 5.29 -5.65
C HIS A 265 29.95 4.02 -5.34
N ASP A 266 29.84 3.11 -6.30
CA ASP A 266 29.07 1.86 -6.17
C ASP A 266 29.80 0.80 -5.32
N ASP A 267 30.44 1.22 -4.22
CA ASP A 267 31.17 0.35 -3.29
C ASP A 267 30.23 -0.29 -2.22
N ASP A 268 28.95 0.04 -2.27
CA ASP A 268 27.98 -0.23 -1.22
C ASP A 268 27.10 -1.45 -1.56
N GLU A 269 27.46 -2.60 -0.97
CA GLU A 269 26.73 -3.87 -1.03
C GLU A 269 25.43 -3.80 -0.19
N HIS A 270 24.49 -2.93 -0.58
CA HIS A 270 23.16 -2.85 0.02
C HIS A 270 22.13 -3.55 -0.88
N ASP A 271 21.34 -4.44 -0.28
CA ASP A 271 20.30 -5.21 -0.97
C ASP A 271 19.24 -4.29 -1.60
N LYS A 272 18.82 -3.23 -0.89
CA LYS A 272 17.83 -2.25 -1.37
C LYS A 272 18.25 -0.82 -1.09
N VAL A 273 18.42 -0.05 -2.16
CA VAL A 273 18.69 1.39 -2.14
C VAL A 273 17.47 2.15 -2.66
N VAL A 274 17.02 3.17 -1.92
CA VAL A 274 15.99 4.11 -2.37
C VAL A 274 16.60 5.51 -2.47
N PRO A 275 16.84 6.02 -3.70
CA PRO A 275 17.25 7.40 -3.90
C PRO A 275 16.08 8.37 -3.67
N VAL A 276 16.38 9.45 -2.96
CA VAL A 276 15.48 10.57 -2.65
C VAL A 276 16.09 11.84 -3.26
N TYR A 277 15.63 12.20 -4.45
CA TYR A 277 16.08 13.41 -5.14
C TYR A 277 15.30 14.62 -4.63
N VAL A 278 16.01 15.60 -4.07
CA VAL A 278 15.41 16.82 -3.54
C VAL A 278 15.89 18.01 -4.35
N PHE A 279 15.01 18.52 -5.22
CA PHE A 279 15.23 19.72 -6.03
C PHE A 279 14.89 20.96 -5.20
N ASP A 280 15.92 21.57 -4.64
CA ASP A 280 15.88 22.81 -3.89
C ASP A 280 16.29 23.98 -4.79
N LEU A 281 15.31 24.55 -5.49
CA LEU A 281 15.53 25.48 -6.58
C LEU A 281 15.43 26.93 -6.09
N ASP A 282 16.40 27.77 -6.46
CA ASP A 282 16.37 29.23 -6.24
C ASP A 282 15.41 29.97 -7.20
N PHE A 283 14.29 29.33 -7.53
CA PHE A 283 13.30 29.82 -8.48
C PHE A 283 12.18 30.59 -7.76
N ASP A 284 11.85 31.78 -8.26
CA ASP A 284 10.84 32.66 -7.64
C ASP A 284 9.40 32.17 -7.82
N LYS A 285 9.12 31.51 -8.94
CA LYS A 285 7.78 30.97 -9.20
C LYS A 285 7.60 29.67 -8.45
N LEU A 286 6.38 29.45 -7.96
CA LEU A 286 5.97 28.18 -7.39
C LEU A 286 6.05 27.07 -8.45
N LEU A 287 6.81 26.03 -8.16
CA LEU A 287 6.80 24.77 -8.90
C LEU A 287 6.47 23.63 -7.93
N LEU A 288 5.39 22.91 -8.23
CA LEU A 288 4.96 21.71 -7.51
C LEU A 288 4.93 20.52 -8.47
N LEU A 289 5.08 19.32 -7.93
CA LEU A 289 4.92 18.06 -8.66
C LEU A 289 3.43 17.81 -8.89
N ASP A 290 3.05 17.58 -10.15
CA ASP A 290 1.68 17.31 -10.57
C ASP A 290 0.69 18.35 -10.03
N ARG A 291 1.11 19.62 -9.94
CA ARG A 291 0.37 20.79 -9.44
C ARG A 291 0.13 20.85 -7.93
N TYR A 292 0.18 19.72 -7.22
CA TYR A 292 -0.30 19.64 -5.84
C TYR A 292 0.76 19.17 -4.84
N HIS A 293 1.77 18.42 -5.28
CA HIS A 293 2.65 17.68 -4.39
C HIS A 293 4.01 18.36 -4.26
N GLN A 294 4.53 18.41 -3.03
CA GLN A 294 5.93 18.75 -2.79
C GLN A 294 6.86 17.54 -2.93
N ALA A 295 6.34 16.33 -2.70
CA ALA A 295 7.07 15.08 -2.87
C ALA A 295 6.16 13.99 -3.42
N VAL A 296 6.69 13.17 -4.33
CA VAL A 296 6.01 12.04 -4.95
C VAL A 296 6.84 10.78 -4.78
N ALA A 297 6.17 9.71 -4.33
CA ALA A 297 6.74 8.39 -4.14
C ALA A 297 6.47 7.49 -5.35
N PHE A 298 7.55 7.03 -5.99
CA PHE A 298 7.53 5.98 -7.00
C PHE A 298 7.92 4.63 -6.38
N ARG A 299 7.98 3.57 -7.19
CA ARG A 299 8.36 2.23 -6.72
C ARG A 299 9.84 2.13 -6.38
N ASP A 300 10.65 2.94 -7.04
CA ASP A 300 12.11 2.87 -7.12
C ASP A 300 12.79 4.13 -6.58
N MET A 301 12.09 5.26 -6.50
CA MET A 301 12.68 6.53 -6.04
C MET A 301 11.63 7.46 -5.42
N VAL A 302 12.12 8.49 -4.74
CA VAL A 302 11.31 9.64 -4.29
C VAL A 302 11.85 10.89 -4.96
N VAL A 303 10.93 11.73 -5.45
CA VAL A 303 11.27 13.05 -5.99
C VAL A 303 10.56 14.10 -5.17
N ALA A 304 11.29 15.08 -4.67
CA ALA A 304 10.77 16.24 -3.95
C ALA A 304 11.24 17.54 -4.61
N VAL A 305 10.41 18.58 -4.54
CA VAL A 305 10.71 19.91 -5.06
C VAL A 305 10.30 20.98 -4.06
N ARG A 306 11.16 21.99 -3.91
CA ARG A 306 10.80 23.28 -3.32
C ARG A 306 11.39 24.42 -4.12
N THR A 307 10.79 25.60 -3.97
CA THR A 307 11.17 26.84 -4.64
C THR A 307 11.31 27.96 -3.61
N ARG A 308 11.69 29.17 -4.03
CA ARG A 308 11.87 30.30 -3.13
C ARG A 308 10.57 30.83 -2.53
N SER A 309 9.45 30.62 -3.22
CA SER A 309 8.12 30.87 -2.64
C SER A 309 7.94 30.05 -1.37
N SER A 310 7.55 30.72 -0.27
CA SER A 310 7.42 30.09 1.05
C SER A 310 6.02 29.55 1.33
N GLN A 311 5.00 30.04 0.62
CA GLN A 311 3.60 29.72 0.88
C GLN A 311 2.77 29.67 -0.40
N THR A 312 1.77 28.79 -0.42
CA THR A 312 0.70 28.77 -1.43
C THR A 312 -0.63 28.38 -0.83
N VAL A 313 -1.72 28.88 -1.42
CA VAL A 313 -3.06 28.38 -1.12
C VAL A 313 -3.21 27.01 -1.78
N SER A 314 -3.62 26.00 -1.00
CA SER A 314 -3.90 24.67 -1.54
C SER A 314 -5.35 24.55 -1.99
N ASP A 315 -5.60 23.52 -2.81
CA ASP A 315 -6.95 23.14 -3.24
C ASP A 315 -7.77 22.46 -2.14
N TYR A 316 -7.22 22.34 -0.93
CA TYR A 316 -7.91 21.76 0.22
C TYR A 316 -8.44 22.84 1.15
N SER A 317 -9.56 22.53 1.81
CA SER A 317 -10.12 23.35 2.87
C SER A 317 -10.34 22.53 4.13
N CYS A 318 -10.18 23.17 5.27
CA CYS A 318 -10.62 22.64 6.55
C CYS A 318 -11.17 23.76 7.42
N ASN A 319 -12.15 23.44 8.28
CA ASN A 319 -12.78 24.39 9.19
C ASN A 319 -13.35 25.64 8.49
N GLY A 320 -13.82 25.50 7.25
CA GLY A 320 -14.33 26.60 6.42
C GLY A 320 -13.25 27.58 5.91
N ARG A 321 -11.98 27.18 5.91
CA ARG A 321 -10.86 27.97 5.37
C ARG A 321 -9.99 27.13 4.44
N HIS A 322 -9.37 27.76 3.44
CA HIS A 322 -8.36 27.10 2.62
C HIS A 322 -7.14 26.72 3.46
N VAL A 323 -6.58 25.54 3.21
CA VAL A 323 -5.32 25.10 3.79
C VAL A 323 -4.18 25.82 3.09
N ILE A 324 -3.29 26.42 3.87
CA ILE A 324 -2.09 27.10 3.37
C ILE A 324 -0.92 26.12 3.47
N THR A 325 -0.28 25.83 2.34
CA THR A 325 0.88 24.94 2.29
C THR A 325 2.16 25.74 2.41
N MET A 326 3.01 25.37 3.37
CA MET A 326 4.36 25.90 3.53
C MET A 326 5.31 25.19 2.55
N THR A 327 5.52 25.77 1.39
CA THR A 327 6.20 25.12 0.25
C THR A 327 7.69 24.87 0.49
N ARG A 328 8.30 25.58 1.45
CA ARG A 328 9.68 25.34 1.91
C ARG A 328 9.83 24.15 2.87
N ASN A 329 8.75 23.71 3.51
CA ASN A 329 8.77 22.59 4.46
C ASN A 329 8.60 21.25 3.72
N LEU A 330 9.70 20.54 3.52
CA LEU A 330 9.77 19.25 2.85
C LEU A 330 9.88 18.05 3.79
N ASP A 331 10.24 18.24 5.06
CA ASP A 331 10.47 17.14 6.00
C ASP A 331 9.32 16.12 6.01
N ARG A 332 8.08 16.60 6.19
CA ARG A 332 6.89 15.74 6.26
C ARG A 332 6.56 15.07 4.92
N PRO A 333 6.48 15.79 3.78
CA PRO A 333 6.32 15.17 2.46
C PRO A 333 7.37 14.11 2.12
N ILE A 334 8.64 14.35 2.49
CA ILE A 334 9.74 13.40 2.28
C ILE A 334 9.53 12.15 3.13
N ILE A 335 9.29 12.29 4.44
CA ILE A 335 9.01 11.15 5.33
C ILE A 335 7.86 10.31 4.78
N GLY A 336 6.73 10.93 4.42
CA GLY A 336 5.58 10.22 3.86
C GLY A 336 5.89 9.53 2.53
N SER A 337 6.72 10.12 1.68
CA SER A 337 7.09 9.53 0.39
C SER A 337 8.06 8.36 0.56
N VAL A 338 9.03 8.47 1.47
CA VAL A 338 9.96 7.39 1.82
C VAL A 338 9.21 6.19 2.39
N LEU A 339 8.21 6.39 3.26
CA LEU A 339 7.39 5.30 3.79
C LEU A 339 6.66 4.52 2.70
N GLN A 340 6.19 5.21 1.66
CA GLN A 340 5.52 4.60 0.52
C GLN A 340 6.47 3.77 -0.35
N THR A 341 7.67 4.28 -0.64
CA THR A 341 8.63 3.62 -1.55
C THR A 341 9.47 2.54 -0.85
N MET A 342 9.95 2.80 0.37
CA MET A 342 10.80 1.85 1.09
C MET A 342 9.98 0.73 1.73
N PHE A 343 8.86 1.08 2.36
CA PHE A 343 8.07 0.18 3.22
C PHE A 343 6.66 -0.11 2.72
N GLY A 344 6.28 0.39 1.53
CA GLY A 344 4.99 0.10 0.91
C GLY A 344 3.76 0.62 1.67
N VAL A 345 3.96 1.52 2.64
CA VAL A 345 2.91 2.04 3.52
C VAL A 345 1.99 2.96 2.70
N SER A 346 0.70 2.67 2.66
CA SER A 346 -0.27 3.55 2.00
C SER A 346 -0.54 4.82 2.83
N PRO A 347 -0.86 5.95 2.18
CA PRO A 347 -1.38 7.11 2.89
C PRO A 347 -2.61 6.75 3.73
N THR A 348 -2.71 7.27 4.96
CA THR A 348 -3.77 6.87 5.91
C THR A 348 -5.19 7.18 5.45
N HIS A 349 -5.35 8.16 4.55
CA HIS A 349 -6.62 8.54 3.96
C HIS A 349 -6.95 7.80 2.66
N GLN A 350 -6.14 6.82 2.26
CA GLN A 350 -6.33 6.05 1.04
C GLN A 350 -6.46 4.57 1.36
N SER A 351 -7.47 3.92 0.78
CA SER A 351 -7.66 2.47 0.87
C SER A 351 -8.10 1.91 -0.49
N TRP A 352 -7.81 0.65 -0.75
CA TRP A 352 -8.32 -0.04 -1.92
C TRP A 352 -9.70 -0.63 -1.62
N SER A 353 -10.69 -0.33 -2.47
CA SER A 353 -12.00 -0.98 -2.43
C SER A 353 -12.10 -2.02 -3.55
N PRO A 354 -12.19 -3.31 -3.21
CA PRO A 354 -12.48 -4.36 -4.18
C PRO A 354 -13.82 -4.15 -4.90
N GLU A 355 -14.81 -3.60 -4.21
CA GLU A 355 -16.16 -3.38 -4.75
C GLU A 355 -16.18 -2.32 -5.86
N HIS A 356 -15.42 -1.24 -5.68
CA HIS A 356 -15.29 -0.18 -6.68
C HIS A 356 -14.16 -0.46 -7.68
N ASN A 357 -13.33 -1.48 -7.43
CA ASN A 357 -12.08 -1.73 -8.16
C ASN A 357 -11.23 -0.46 -8.30
N ALA A 358 -11.18 0.35 -7.23
CA ALA A 358 -10.56 1.65 -7.22
C ALA A 358 -10.02 2.00 -5.82
N THR A 359 -9.08 2.94 -5.78
CA THR A 359 -8.64 3.56 -4.54
C THR A 359 -9.71 4.55 -4.07
N VAL A 360 -10.16 4.41 -2.83
CA VAL A 360 -11.12 5.29 -2.17
C VAL A 360 -10.38 6.23 -1.23
N VAL A 361 -10.82 7.49 -1.21
CA VAL A 361 -10.26 8.57 -0.38
C VAL A 361 -11.19 8.85 0.80
N ASP A 362 -10.65 8.77 2.02
CA ASP A 362 -11.32 9.10 3.27
C ASP A 362 -10.42 9.98 4.15
N TYR A 363 -10.65 11.30 4.09
CA TYR A 363 -9.83 12.27 4.84
C TYR A 363 -10.07 12.25 6.35
N THR A 364 -11.02 11.46 6.86
CA THR A 364 -11.21 11.21 8.30
C THR A 364 -9.90 10.80 8.98
N TRP A 365 -9.10 9.99 8.29
CA TRP A 365 -7.85 9.41 8.80
C TRP A 365 -6.60 10.20 8.40
N SER A 366 -6.74 11.42 7.91
CA SER A 366 -5.61 12.30 7.53
C SER A 366 -5.18 13.28 8.62
N THR A 367 -5.58 13.00 9.86
CA THR A 367 -5.24 13.77 11.06
C THR A 367 -4.48 12.87 12.04
N GLY A 368 -3.94 13.42 13.13
CA GLY A 368 -3.17 12.63 14.09
C GLY A 368 -1.68 12.52 13.76
N HIS A 369 -1.00 11.59 14.42
CA HIS A 369 0.40 11.22 14.16
C HIS A 369 0.56 10.51 12.81
N THR A 370 0.57 11.29 11.73
CA THR A 370 0.75 10.79 10.37
C THR A 370 1.45 11.83 9.51
N PRO A 371 2.48 11.46 8.73
CA PRO A 371 3.07 12.36 7.75
C PRO A 371 2.21 12.51 6.48
N PHE A 372 1.12 11.75 6.37
CA PHE A 372 0.27 11.69 5.18
C PHE A 372 -0.86 12.72 5.18
N GLY A 373 -1.28 13.08 3.97
CA GLY A 373 -2.44 13.94 3.74
C GLY A 373 -2.17 15.42 3.99
N PRO A 374 -3.15 16.29 3.65
CA PRO A 374 -3.01 17.74 3.78
C PRO A 374 -3.41 18.26 5.18
N PHE A 375 -4.08 17.46 6.00
CA PHE A 375 -4.72 17.91 7.25
C PHE A 375 -3.92 17.56 8.53
N SER A 376 -2.82 16.81 8.42
CA SER A 376 -1.87 16.61 9.52
C SER A 376 -0.61 17.44 9.33
N GLU A 377 -0.15 18.06 10.42
CA GLU A 377 1.09 18.83 10.49
C GLU A 377 2.22 18.03 11.18
N THR A 378 1.94 16.81 11.62
CA THR A 378 2.92 16.02 12.39
C THR A 378 3.94 15.33 11.48
N LYS A 379 5.18 15.24 11.96
CA LYS A 379 6.27 14.49 11.28
C LYS A 379 6.38 13.05 11.81
N SER A 380 6.02 12.87 13.07
CA SER A 380 6.07 11.59 13.80
C SER A 380 5.11 10.55 13.25
N LEU A 381 5.46 9.28 13.46
CA LEU A 381 4.68 8.13 13.01
C LEU A 381 3.78 7.56 14.12
N SER A 382 2.53 7.25 13.77
CA SER A 382 1.62 6.44 14.59
C SER A 382 1.91 4.96 14.45
N PHE A 383 1.33 4.14 15.33
CA PHE A 383 1.40 2.68 15.23
C PHE A 383 0.94 2.16 13.85
N VAL A 384 0.04 2.87 13.17
CA VAL A 384 -0.49 2.51 11.85
C VAL A 384 0.62 2.38 10.83
N GLN A 385 1.51 3.37 10.73
CA GLN A 385 2.63 3.30 9.78
C GLN A 385 3.66 2.25 10.18
N LYS A 386 3.91 2.09 11.49
CA LYS A 386 4.88 1.13 12.03
C LYS A 386 4.46 -0.31 11.79
N ASP A 387 3.21 -0.64 12.12
CA ASP A 387 2.64 -1.96 11.95
C ASP A 387 2.44 -2.28 10.45
N ALA A 388 2.02 -1.30 9.65
CA ALA A 388 1.90 -1.46 8.20
C ALA A 388 3.24 -1.79 7.54
N ALA A 389 4.33 -1.09 7.89
CA ALA A 389 5.66 -1.34 7.32
C ALA A 389 6.09 -2.81 7.49
N ARG A 390 5.92 -3.36 8.70
CA ARG A 390 6.24 -4.77 9.00
C ARG A 390 5.27 -5.75 8.32
N ARG A 391 3.97 -5.47 8.41
CA ARG A 391 2.92 -6.30 7.79
C ARG A 391 3.11 -6.41 6.28
N ASN A 392 3.53 -5.35 5.61
CA ASN A 392 3.70 -5.31 4.16
C ASN A 392 4.76 -6.29 3.66
N VAL A 393 5.87 -6.43 4.38
CA VAL A 393 6.90 -7.43 4.07
C VAL A 393 6.36 -8.85 4.23
N LEU A 394 5.63 -9.11 5.32
CA LEU A 394 4.99 -10.40 5.57
C LEU A 394 3.98 -10.76 4.50
N LEU A 395 3.11 -9.82 4.09
CA LEU A 395 2.12 -10.06 3.05
C LEU A 395 2.77 -10.35 1.69
N THR A 396 3.81 -9.61 1.33
CA THR A 396 4.52 -9.82 0.07
C THR A 396 5.20 -11.18 0.06
N THR A 397 5.89 -11.52 1.15
CA THR A 397 6.60 -12.80 1.30
C THR A 397 5.61 -13.97 1.33
N LEU A 398 4.50 -13.84 2.06
CA LEU A 398 3.44 -14.84 2.11
C LEU A 398 2.82 -15.07 0.73
N ASN A 399 2.54 -13.99 -0.01
CA ASN A 399 2.05 -14.10 -1.39
C ASN A 399 3.04 -14.85 -2.28
N TYR A 400 4.34 -14.54 -2.18
CA TYR A 400 5.38 -15.27 -2.92
C TYR A 400 5.43 -16.75 -2.55
N THR A 401 5.42 -17.10 -1.26
CA THR A 401 5.39 -18.51 -0.81
C THR A 401 4.15 -19.23 -1.34
N ILE A 402 2.98 -18.61 -1.28
CA ILE A 402 1.72 -19.19 -1.79
C ILE A 402 1.77 -19.38 -3.30
N THR A 403 2.16 -18.36 -4.07
CA THR A 403 2.27 -18.46 -5.54
C THR A 403 3.27 -19.54 -5.94
N SER A 404 4.44 -19.59 -5.31
CA SER A 404 5.44 -20.64 -5.55
C SER A 404 4.88 -22.04 -5.23
N THR A 405 4.09 -22.16 -4.16
CA THR A 405 3.43 -23.42 -3.80
C THR A 405 2.43 -23.85 -4.87
N VAL A 406 1.62 -22.92 -5.37
CA VAL A 406 0.67 -23.18 -6.46
C VAL A 406 1.40 -23.67 -7.71
N GLU A 407 2.49 -23.02 -8.12
CA GLU A 407 3.29 -23.44 -9.28
C GLU A 407 3.82 -24.87 -9.13
N VAL A 408 4.28 -25.25 -7.94
CA VAL A 408 4.74 -26.62 -7.68
C VAL A 408 3.59 -27.63 -7.75
N LEU A 409 2.41 -27.29 -7.24
CA LEU A 409 1.23 -28.15 -7.33
C LEU A 409 0.73 -28.29 -8.77
N GLU A 410 0.76 -27.22 -9.55
CA GLU A 410 0.43 -27.25 -10.98
C GLU A 410 1.43 -28.13 -11.75
N SER A 411 2.73 -28.02 -11.44
CA SER A 411 3.75 -28.90 -12.00
C SER A 411 3.50 -30.37 -11.63
N LEU A 412 3.18 -30.67 -10.38
CA LEU A 412 2.77 -32.02 -9.96
C LEU A 412 1.56 -32.53 -10.75
N ALA A 413 0.53 -31.70 -10.90
CA ALA A 413 -0.68 -32.05 -11.64
C ALA A 413 -0.40 -32.34 -13.12
N ALA A 414 0.45 -31.52 -13.77
CA ALA A 414 0.85 -31.69 -15.15
C ALA A 414 1.59 -33.02 -15.41
N HIS A 415 2.31 -33.54 -14.40
CA HIS A 415 3.07 -34.79 -14.48
C HIS A 415 2.29 -36.03 -13.96
N GLY A 416 0.96 -35.98 -13.93
CA GLY A 416 0.12 -37.11 -13.54
C GLY A 416 -0.20 -37.19 -12.04
N GLY A 417 0.14 -36.15 -11.27
CA GLY A 417 -0.16 -36.05 -9.84
C GLY A 417 0.88 -36.69 -8.94
N GLU A 418 0.74 -36.45 -7.63
CA GLU A 418 1.73 -36.84 -6.61
C GLU A 418 2.01 -38.35 -6.58
N ASN A 419 0.99 -39.19 -6.78
CA ASN A 419 1.15 -40.65 -6.69
C ASN A 419 1.96 -41.25 -7.85
N ILE A 420 1.88 -40.64 -9.02
CA ILE A 420 2.59 -41.10 -10.22
C ILE A 420 4.00 -40.54 -10.22
N LEU A 421 4.12 -39.24 -9.97
CA LEU A 421 5.40 -38.54 -10.01
C LEU A 421 6.29 -38.91 -8.82
N LEU A 422 5.73 -38.89 -7.60
CA LEU A 422 6.48 -39.16 -6.37
C LEU A 422 6.36 -40.63 -6.00
N ARG A 423 7.41 -41.41 -6.30
CA ARG A 423 7.55 -42.80 -5.82
C ARG A 423 7.40 -42.87 -4.29
N LYS A 424 7.02 -44.05 -3.75
CA LYS A 424 6.69 -44.25 -2.31
C LYS A 424 7.59 -43.52 -1.30
N LYS A 425 8.92 -43.53 -1.48
CA LYS A 425 9.85 -42.86 -0.56
C LYS A 425 9.76 -41.33 -0.61
N ARG A 426 9.76 -40.73 -1.83
CA ARG A 426 9.63 -39.27 -2.02
C ARG A 426 8.24 -38.77 -1.64
N HIS A 427 7.21 -39.60 -1.84
CA HIS A 427 5.84 -39.28 -1.44
C HIS A 427 5.72 -39.05 0.07
N VAL A 428 6.29 -39.93 0.91
CA VAL A 428 6.26 -39.76 2.37
C VAL A 428 6.95 -38.46 2.79
N GLU A 429 8.11 -38.17 2.22
CA GLU A 429 8.85 -36.93 2.52
C GLU A 429 8.06 -35.68 2.08
N PHE A 430 7.47 -35.71 0.88
CA PHE A 430 6.61 -34.64 0.39
C PHE A 430 5.45 -34.36 1.35
N ILE A 431 4.70 -35.38 1.78
CA ILE A 431 3.58 -35.20 2.71
C ILE A 431 4.05 -34.63 4.05
N GLN A 432 5.20 -35.07 4.57
CA GLN A 432 5.76 -34.53 5.80
C GLN A 432 6.09 -33.04 5.67
N ARG A 433 6.76 -32.65 4.58
CA ARG A 433 7.12 -31.26 4.30
C ARG A 433 5.88 -30.39 4.06
N TRP A 434 4.90 -30.91 3.32
CA TRP A 434 3.63 -30.25 3.05
C TRP A 434 2.86 -29.94 4.35
N ASN A 435 2.75 -30.92 5.24
CA ASN A 435 2.09 -30.74 6.53
C ASN A 435 2.82 -29.71 7.40
N LEU A 436 4.16 -29.71 7.40
CA LEU A 436 4.95 -28.75 8.15
C LEU A 436 4.85 -27.33 7.58
N LEU A 437 4.89 -27.17 6.26
CA LEU A 437 4.65 -25.91 5.56
C LEU A 437 3.28 -25.35 5.94
N THR A 438 2.21 -26.15 5.79
CA THR A 438 0.84 -25.76 6.14
C THR A 438 0.74 -25.31 7.59
N TYR A 439 1.29 -26.09 8.53
CA TYR A 439 1.34 -25.73 9.95
C TYR A 439 2.04 -24.39 10.18
N LYS A 440 3.21 -24.17 9.55
CA LYS A 440 3.96 -22.91 9.69
C LYS A 440 3.16 -21.74 9.16
N LEU A 441 2.52 -21.86 7.99
CA LEU A 441 1.68 -20.81 7.41
C LEU A 441 0.48 -20.46 8.30
N GLU A 442 -0.20 -21.45 8.89
CA GLU A 442 -1.26 -21.21 9.88
C GLU A 442 -0.74 -20.46 11.11
N LYS A 443 0.46 -20.81 11.59
CA LYS A 443 1.10 -20.10 12.71
C LYS A 443 1.54 -18.69 12.35
N VAL A 444 1.93 -18.41 11.10
CA VAL A 444 2.19 -17.06 10.59
C VAL A 444 0.91 -16.22 10.71
N VAL A 445 -0.22 -16.70 10.18
CA VAL A 445 -1.51 -15.98 10.27
C VAL A 445 -1.93 -15.75 11.72
N SER A 446 -1.75 -16.75 12.59
CA SER A 446 -2.03 -16.66 14.03
C SER A 446 -1.13 -15.67 14.77
N ALA A 447 0.15 -15.54 14.38
CA ALA A 447 1.06 -14.56 14.94
C ALA A 447 0.73 -13.14 14.46
N MET A 448 0.42 -12.98 13.16
CA MET A 448 -0.02 -11.70 12.58
C MET A 448 -1.30 -11.17 13.22
N SER A 449 -2.28 -12.05 13.51
CA SER A 449 -3.53 -11.64 14.17
C SER A 449 -3.34 -11.18 15.62
N ARG A 450 -2.22 -11.57 16.25
CA ARG A 450 -1.79 -11.12 17.58
C ARG A 450 -0.81 -9.95 17.51
N LEU A 451 -0.58 -9.38 16.33
CA LEU A 451 0.33 -8.25 16.08
C LEU A 451 1.79 -8.56 16.48
N ASP A 452 2.16 -9.84 16.48
CA ASP A 452 3.51 -10.34 16.73
C ASP A 452 4.20 -10.60 15.39
N TYR A 453 4.64 -9.51 14.76
CA TYR A 453 5.23 -9.55 13.43
C TYR A 453 6.59 -10.26 13.42
N ASN A 454 7.37 -10.18 14.50
CA ASN A 454 8.68 -10.84 14.59
C ASN A 454 8.52 -12.36 14.59
N LYS A 455 7.58 -12.90 15.38
CA LYS A 455 7.27 -14.33 15.35
C LYS A 455 6.70 -14.78 14.02
N ALA A 456 5.82 -13.97 13.41
CA ALA A 456 5.29 -14.23 12.08
C ALA A 456 6.43 -14.32 11.04
N MET A 457 7.38 -13.38 11.06
CA MET A 457 8.52 -13.36 10.15
C MET A 457 9.42 -14.57 10.35
N TYR A 458 9.72 -14.92 11.60
CA TYR A 458 10.52 -16.12 11.91
C TYR A 458 9.88 -17.40 11.35
N LEU A 459 8.58 -17.60 11.57
CA LEU A 459 7.86 -18.77 11.07
C LEU A 459 7.79 -18.79 9.54
N LEU A 460 7.58 -17.63 8.92
CA LEU A 460 7.49 -17.51 7.47
C LEU A 460 8.83 -17.82 6.80
N ARG A 461 9.93 -17.24 7.27
CA ARG A 461 11.29 -17.56 6.77
C ARG A 461 11.66 -19.02 7.03
N SER A 462 11.24 -19.59 8.16
CA SER A 462 11.43 -21.02 8.43
C SER A 462 10.65 -21.90 7.46
N SER A 463 9.54 -21.41 6.90
CA SER A 463 8.70 -22.16 5.94
C SER A 463 9.35 -22.27 4.55
N ASP A 464 10.24 -21.34 4.19
CA ASP A 464 10.99 -21.38 2.92
C ASP A 464 11.83 -22.65 2.78
N HIS A 465 12.37 -23.18 3.90
CA HIS A 465 13.08 -24.46 3.89
C HIS A 465 12.20 -25.64 3.47
N ASP A 466 10.94 -25.66 3.92
CA ASP A 466 10.02 -26.73 3.54
C ASP A 466 9.54 -26.54 2.11
N MET A 467 9.27 -25.31 1.70
CA MET A 467 8.91 -24.98 0.32
C MET A 467 10.01 -25.35 -0.67
N TYR A 468 11.27 -25.03 -0.36
CA TYR A 468 12.43 -25.41 -1.17
C TYR A 468 12.61 -26.94 -1.23
N ALA A 469 12.45 -27.65 -0.11
CA ALA A 469 12.52 -29.10 -0.10
C ALA A 469 11.42 -29.74 -0.96
N ILE A 470 10.19 -29.23 -0.88
CA ILE A 470 9.07 -29.68 -1.72
C ILE A 470 9.39 -29.44 -3.20
N TYR A 471 9.82 -28.23 -3.55
CA TYR A 471 10.22 -27.88 -4.92
C TYR A 471 11.28 -28.85 -5.45
N MET A 472 12.34 -29.10 -4.68
CA MET A 472 13.42 -30.00 -5.08
C MET A 472 12.96 -31.44 -5.28
N LEU A 473 12.06 -31.95 -4.42
CA LEU A 473 11.49 -33.30 -4.57
C LEU A 473 10.72 -33.45 -5.88
N VAL A 474 9.90 -32.44 -6.22
CA VAL A 474 9.09 -32.42 -7.44
C VAL A 474 9.99 -32.27 -8.67
N TYR A 475 10.95 -31.35 -8.63
CA TYR A 475 11.89 -31.10 -9.72
C TYR A 475 12.77 -32.33 -10.04
N GLN A 476 13.31 -33.00 -9.03
CA GLN A 476 14.08 -34.23 -9.25
C GLN A 476 13.22 -35.37 -9.79
N ALA A 477 11.97 -35.49 -9.31
CA ALA A 477 11.06 -36.49 -9.80
C ALA A 477 10.65 -36.26 -11.25
N SER A 478 10.47 -35.00 -11.68
CA SER A 478 10.10 -34.69 -13.06
C SER A 478 11.25 -34.95 -14.04
N GLN A 479 12.50 -34.74 -13.62
CA GLN A 479 13.69 -35.07 -14.41
C GLN A 479 13.85 -36.58 -14.67
N GLU A 480 13.33 -37.43 -13.78
CA GLU A 480 13.39 -38.89 -13.91
C GLU A 480 12.24 -39.48 -14.77
N LEU A 481 11.33 -38.64 -15.27
CA LEU A 481 10.26 -39.09 -16.13
C LEU A 481 10.80 -39.40 -17.54
N GLU A 482 10.79 -40.67 -17.89
CA GLU A 482 11.00 -41.10 -19.27
C GLU A 482 9.67 -40.98 -20.04
N ALA A 483 9.69 -40.24 -21.14
CA ALA A 483 8.57 -40.18 -22.06
C ALA A 483 8.43 -41.55 -22.77
N SER A 484 7.56 -42.42 -22.27
CA SER A 484 7.19 -43.63 -23.01
C SER A 484 6.13 -43.27 -24.04
N LEU A 485 6.50 -43.31 -25.32
CA LEU A 485 5.52 -43.37 -26.40
C LEU A 485 4.76 -44.70 -26.26
N VAL A 486 3.54 -44.64 -25.74
CA VAL A 486 2.60 -45.76 -25.83
C VAL A 486 2.17 -45.82 -27.29
N CYS A 487 2.98 -46.46 -28.13
CA CYS A 487 2.58 -46.76 -29.50
C CYS A 487 1.27 -47.53 -29.45
N PHE A 488 0.27 -47.08 -30.22
CA PHE A 488 -0.97 -47.81 -30.40
C PHE A 488 -0.62 -49.26 -30.72
N LYS A 489 -1.08 -50.18 -29.87
CA LYS A 489 -0.95 -51.60 -30.11
C LYS A 489 -1.67 -51.86 -31.43
N ASP A 490 -0.93 -52.27 -32.47
CA ASP A 490 -1.55 -52.58 -33.75
C ASP A 490 -2.75 -53.51 -33.50
N PRO A 491 -3.91 -53.25 -34.16
CA PRO A 491 -5.06 -54.11 -33.98
C PRO A 491 -4.63 -55.56 -34.24
N PRO A 492 -5.05 -56.52 -33.40
CA PRO A 492 -4.62 -57.90 -33.55
C PRO A 492 -4.91 -58.36 -34.98
N PHE A 493 -3.89 -58.92 -35.64
CA PHE A 493 -3.99 -59.39 -37.01
C PHE A 493 -5.29 -60.20 -37.17
N PRO A 494 -6.15 -59.93 -38.18
CA PRO A 494 -7.51 -60.45 -38.24
C PRO A 494 -7.51 -61.91 -38.69
N TRP A 495 -7.00 -62.79 -37.84
CA TRP A 495 -6.91 -64.24 -38.05
C TRP A 495 -8.27 -64.83 -38.39
N LEU A 496 -9.36 -64.29 -37.84
CA LEU A 496 -10.72 -64.70 -38.14
C LEU A 496 -11.07 -64.46 -39.61
N SER A 497 -10.77 -63.26 -40.14
CA SER A 497 -11.04 -62.89 -41.53
C SER A 497 -10.18 -63.71 -42.51
N VAL A 498 -8.90 -63.92 -42.16
CA VAL A 498 -7.98 -64.72 -42.98
C VAL A 498 -8.38 -66.20 -42.99
N SER A 499 -8.75 -66.75 -41.83
CA SER A 499 -9.20 -68.15 -41.73
C SER A 499 -10.55 -68.37 -42.43
N LEU A 500 -11.52 -67.46 -42.28
CA LEU A 500 -12.78 -67.50 -43.04
C LEU A 500 -12.53 -67.47 -44.55
N SER A 501 -11.65 -66.58 -45.01
CA SER A 501 -11.26 -66.50 -46.43
C SER A 501 -10.62 -67.80 -46.91
N GLY A 502 -9.72 -68.39 -46.12
CA GLY A 502 -9.13 -69.70 -46.38
C GLY A 502 -10.18 -70.81 -46.48
N VAL A 503 -11.15 -70.85 -45.56
CA VAL A 503 -12.25 -71.83 -45.59
C VAL A 503 -13.15 -71.63 -46.82
N PHE A 504 -13.47 -70.40 -47.20
CA PHE A 504 -14.27 -70.14 -48.41
C PHE A 504 -13.53 -70.55 -49.68
N VAL A 505 -12.24 -70.24 -49.79
CA VAL A 505 -11.41 -70.63 -50.94
C VAL A 505 -11.27 -72.16 -51.01
N PHE A 506 -10.99 -72.82 -49.88
CA PHE A 506 -10.88 -74.28 -49.83
C PHE A 506 -12.23 -74.97 -50.09
N GLY A 507 -13.32 -74.40 -49.56
CA GLY A 507 -14.68 -74.82 -49.85
C GLY A 507 -15.05 -74.65 -51.33
N PHE A 508 -14.66 -73.53 -51.94
CA PHE A 508 -14.85 -73.30 -53.38
C PHE A 508 -14.06 -74.30 -54.22
N PHE A 509 -12.79 -74.57 -53.87
CA PHE A 509 -11.99 -75.61 -54.51
C PHE A 509 -12.58 -77.00 -54.33
N LEU A 510 -13.11 -77.35 -53.15
CA LEU A 510 -13.79 -78.62 -52.92
C LEU A 510 -15.10 -78.74 -53.71
N VAL A 511 -15.92 -77.70 -53.76
CA VAL A 511 -17.15 -77.65 -54.54
C VAL A 511 -16.84 -77.71 -56.04
N TYR A 512 -15.80 -77.04 -56.51
CA TYR A 512 -15.34 -77.08 -57.89
C TYR A 512 -14.78 -78.45 -58.26
N SER A 513 -13.93 -79.04 -57.42
CA SER A 513 -13.37 -80.39 -57.58
C SER A 513 -14.46 -81.48 -57.59
N LYS A 514 -15.50 -81.33 -56.75
CA LYS A 514 -16.65 -82.25 -56.69
C LYS A 514 -17.86 -81.79 -57.51
N ARG A 515 -17.71 -80.80 -58.41
CA ARG A 515 -18.82 -80.22 -59.17
C ARG A 515 -19.65 -81.27 -59.91
N ASP A 516 -18.97 -82.22 -60.54
CA ASP A 516 -19.62 -83.27 -61.34
C ASP A 516 -20.30 -84.35 -60.49
N SER A 517 -19.96 -84.44 -59.19
CA SER A 517 -20.65 -85.28 -58.21
C SER A 517 -21.81 -84.56 -57.52
N LEU A 518 -21.67 -83.26 -57.24
CA LEU A 518 -22.64 -82.47 -56.47
C LEU A 518 -23.79 -81.92 -57.34
N PHE A 519 -23.53 -81.59 -58.61
CA PHE A 519 -24.52 -81.03 -59.53
C PHE A 519 -25.00 -82.02 -60.59
N ARG A 520 -24.98 -83.32 -60.27
CA ARG A 520 -25.56 -84.36 -61.12
C ARG A 520 -27.08 -84.34 -60.99
N SER A 521 -27.73 -83.53 -61.86
CA SER A 521 -29.18 -83.46 -61.98
C SER A 521 -29.77 -84.84 -62.28
N LYS A 522 -30.70 -85.29 -61.42
CA LYS A 522 -31.44 -86.55 -61.54
C LYS A 522 -32.34 -86.55 -62.77
N ARG A 523 -31.85 -87.05 -63.92
CA ARG A 523 -32.68 -87.60 -65.02
C ARG A 523 -31.86 -88.30 -66.12
N LYS A 524 -31.80 -89.63 -66.04
CA LYS A 524 -31.88 -90.67 -67.11
C LYS A 524 -32.24 -91.97 -66.37
N GLN A 525 -33.45 -92.04 -65.78
CA GLN A 525 -34.67 -92.74 -66.21
C GLN A 525 -34.55 -94.26 -66.15
N PHE A 526 -35.26 -94.86 -65.18
CA PHE A 526 -35.23 -96.27 -64.77
C PHE A 526 -33.91 -96.74 -64.15
#